data_AF-A0A7L1IX96-F1
#
_entry.id   AF-A0A7L1IX96-F1
#
_cell.length_a   1.000
_cell.length_b   1.000
_cell.length_c   1.000
_cell.angle_alpha   90.00
_cell.angle_beta   90.00
_cell.angle_gamma   90.00
#
_symmetry.space_group_name_H-M   'P 1'
#
loop_
_entity.id
_entity.type
_entity.pdbx_description
1 polymer ?
#
loop_
_entity_poly.entity_id
_entity_poly.type
_entity_poly.pdbx_seq_one_letter_code
_entity_poly.pdbx_strand_id
1 'polypeptide(L)'
;APQVHSLQELRRSASLATKVFVQRDYSEGTTCQFQTKFPAELESRIERQLFEETVKTLNGFYAEAEKIGGSSYLEGCLACATAYFIFLCMETHYEKVLKKISKYIQEQNEKIYA
;
A
#
# COMPACT_ATOMS: atom_id res chain seq x y z
N ALA A 1 6.11 10.55 31.48
CA ALA A 1 4.92 9.95 30.82
C ALA A 1 4.49 10.79 29.61
N PRO A 2 5.10 10.62 28.41
CA PRO A 2 4.74 11.40 27.22
C PRO A 2 4.02 10.60 26.11
N GLN A 3 4.07 9.26 26.11
CA GLN A 3 3.60 8.45 24.98
C GLN A 3 2.07 8.30 24.88
N VAL A 4 1.34 8.37 26.00
CA VAL A 4 -0.12 8.14 26.01
C VAL A 4 -0.90 9.27 25.35
N HIS A 5 -0.38 10.51 25.41
CA HIS A 5 -1.03 11.69 24.84
C HIS A 5 -1.03 11.67 23.30
N SER A 6 0.10 11.27 22.69
CA SER A 6 0.24 11.17 21.23
C SER A 6 -0.72 10.13 20.62
N LEU A 7 -0.96 9.02 21.32
CA LEU A 7 -1.90 7.99 20.87
C LEU A 7 -3.36 8.46 20.92
N GLN A 8 -3.73 9.25 21.92
CA GLN A 8 -5.07 9.83 22.00
C GLN A 8 -5.30 10.87 20.91
N GLU A 9 -4.31 11.71 20.60
CA GLU A 9 -4.39 12.65 19.47
C GLU A 9 -4.49 11.93 18.13
N LEU A 10 -3.63 10.94 17.86
CA LEU A 10 -3.73 10.11 16.65
C LEU A 10 -5.12 9.47 16.50
N ARG A 11 -5.69 8.97 17.60
CA ARG A 11 -7.02 8.35 17.61
C ARG A 11 -8.14 9.38 17.38
N ARG A 12 -7.98 10.61 17.88
CA ARG A 12 -8.93 11.72 17.67
C ARG A 12 -8.89 12.21 16.22
N SER A 13 -7.69 12.38 15.66
CA SER A 13 -7.47 12.72 14.25
C SER A 13 -8.04 11.64 13.32
N ALA A 14 -7.84 10.37 13.65
CA ALA A 14 -8.42 9.25 12.90
C ALA A 14 -9.95 9.20 12.97
N SER A 15 -10.57 9.71 14.04
CA SER A 15 -12.05 9.78 14.16
C SER A 15 -12.68 10.94 13.37
N LEU A 16 -11.88 11.93 12.98
CA LEU A 16 -12.31 13.10 12.20
C LEU A 16 -12.06 12.93 10.70
N ALA A 17 -11.16 12.02 10.31
CA ALA A 17 -10.86 11.74 8.91
C ALA A 17 -11.98 10.91 8.25
N THR A 18 -12.43 11.36 7.08
CA THR A 18 -13.38 10.57 6.26
C THR A 18 -12.66 9.36 5.69
N LYS A 19 -13.06 8.16 6.10
CA LYS A 19 -12.48 6.91 5.59
C LYS A 19 -13.23 6.46 4.35
N VAL A 20 -12.51 6.33 3.23
CA VAL A 20 -13.04 5.81 1.96
C VAL A 20 -12.49 4.41 1.70
N PHE A 21 -13.36 3.49 1.30
CA PHE A 21 -12.98 2.10 1.01
C PHE A 21 -12.99 1.84 -0.49
N VAL A 22 -11.85 1.40 -1.03
CA VAL A 22 -11.74 0.95 -2.41
C VAL A 22 -11.84 -0.57 -2.45
N GLN A 23 -12.75 -1.09 -3.27
CA GLN A 23 -12.99 -2.52 -3.38
C GLN A 23 -11.91 -3.20 -4.21
N ARG A 24 -11.62 -4.46 -3.87
CA ARG A 24 -10.77 -5.33 -4.69
C ARG A 24 -11.43 -5.62 -6.03
N ASP A 25 -10.64 -5.69 -7.09
CA ASP A 25 -11.07 -6.16 -8.40
C ASP A 25 -10.68 -7.64 -8.58
N TYR A 26 -11.68 -8.49 -8.81
CA TYR A 26 -11.54 -9.95 -8.98
C TYR A 26 -11.64 -10.40 -10.44
N SER A 27 -11.75 -9.47 -11.41
CA SER A 27 -11.87 -9.79 -12.84
C SER A 27 -10.72 -10.65 -13.37
N GLU A 28 -9.49 -10.38 -12.91
CA GLU A 28 -8.27 -11.10 -13.27
C GLU A 28 -7.88 -12.19 -12.24
N GLY A 29 -8.87 -12.75 -11.53
CA GLY A 29 -8.65 -13.85 -10.59
C GLY A 29 -7.96 -13.44 -9.29
N THR A 30 -6.77 -13.99 -9.02
CA THR A 30 -6.10 -13.86 -7.72
C THR A 30 -5.12 -12.70 -7.63
N THR A 31 -4.88 -11.96 -8.72
CA THR A 31 -4.01 -10.78 -8.74
C THR A 31 -4.47 -9.74 -7.71
N CYS A 32 -3.51 -9.11 -7.05
CA CYS A 32 -3.77 -8.04 -6.10
C CYS A 32 -4.01 -6.72 -6.82
N GLN A 33 -5.28 -6.36 -7.04
CA GLN A 33 -5.67 -5.11 -7.69
C GLN A 33 -6.98 -4.54 -7.13
N PHE A 34 -7.12 -3.23 -7.26
CA PHE A 34 -8.28 -2.45 -6.81
C PHE A 34 -9.11 -1.96 -8.00
N GLN A 35 -10.42 -1.83 -7.77
CA GLN A 35 -11.33 -1.24 -8.73
C GLN A 35 -11.07 0.25 -8.88
N THR A 36 -11.15 0.76 -10.11
CA THR A 36 -11.05 2.19 -10.41
C THR A 36 -12.40 2.92 -10.33
N LYS A 37 -13.45 2.25 -9.84
CA LYS A 37 -14.77 2.85 -9.66
C LYS A 37 -14.68 4.02 -8.66
N PHE A 38 -15.07 5.21 -9.11
CA PHE A 38 -15.01 6.42 -8.30
C PHE A 38 -15.98 6.34 -7.08
N PRO A 39 -15.50 6.54 -5.84
CA PRO A 39 -16.32 6.56 -4.64
C PRO A 39 -17.22 7.80 -4.56
N ALA A 40 -18.48 7.62 -4.16
CA ALA A 40 -19.43 8.74 -4.04
C ALA A 40 -19.05 9.71 -2.90
N GLU A 41 -18.36 9.21 -1.87
CA GLU A 41 -17.85 9.98 -0.74
C GLU A 41 -16.80 11.03 -1.16
N LEU A 42 -16.19 10.85 -2.33
CA LEU A 42 -15.19 11.74 -2.89
C LEU A 42 -15.77 12.71 -3.93
N GLU A 43 -17.07 12.61 -4.23
CA GLU A 43 -17.75 13.53 -5.13
C GLU A 43 -17.61 14.97 -4.62
N SER A 44 -17.31 15.91 -5.51
CA SER A 44 -17.04 17.32 -5.21
C SER A 44 -15.83 17.60 -4.32
N ARG A 45 -15.08 16.59 -3.86
CA ARG A 45 -13.85 16.77 -3.06
C ARG A 45 -12.58 16.66 -3.88
N ILE A 46 -12.58 15.80 -4.90
CA ILE A 46 -11.43 15.58 -5.79
C ILE A 46 -11.91 15.32 -7.22
N GLU A 47 -11.00 15.47 -8.18
CA GLU A 47 -11.25 15.09 -9.57
C GLU A 47 -11.21 13.57 -9.77
N ARG A 48 -12.12 13.06 -10.60
CA ARG A 48 -12.25 11.61 -10.90
C ARG A 48 -10.97 11.04 -11.51
N GLN A 49 -10.32 11.81 -12.40
CA GLN A 49 -9.07 11.40 -13.04
C GLN A 49 -7.95 11.19 -12.02
N LEU A 50 -7.86 12.05 -11.01
CA LEU A 50 -6.82 11.98 -9.99
C LEU A 50 -6.97 10.73 -9.10
N PHE A 51 -8.21 10.37 -8.77
CA PHE A 51 -8.50 9.10 -8.09
C PHE A 51 -8.13 7.91 -8.98
N GLU A 52 -8.53 7.93 -10.24
CA GLU A 52 -8.25 6.84 -11.18
C GLU A 52 -6.73 6.64 -11.37
N GLU A 53 -5.96 7.73 -11.51
CA GLU A 53 -4.50 7.71 -11.57
C GLU A 53 -3.87 7.16 -10.30
N THR A 54 -4.38 7.56 -9.13
CA THR A 54 -3.94 7.03 -7.83
C THR A 54 -4.11 5.52 -7.78
N VAL A 55 -5.29 5.01 -8.12
CA VAL A 55 -5.62 3.58 -8.07
C VAL A 55 -4.82 2.80 -9.13
N LYS A 56 -4.67 3.33 -10.35
CA LYS A 56 -3.84 2.70 -11.39
C LYS A 56 -2.38 2.59 -10.95
N THR A 57 -1.83 3.62 -10.32
CA THR A 57 -0.47 3.61 -9.79
C THR A 57 -0.32 2.58 -8.67
N LEU A 58 -1.29 2.50 -7.75
CA LEU A 58 -1.32 1.47 -6.72
C LEU A 58 -1.34 0.06 -7.31
N ASN A 59 -2.23 -0.21 -8.27
CA ASN A 59 -2.29 -1.50 -8.95
C ASN A 59 -0.97 -1.83 -9.65
N GLY A 60 -0.30 -0.83 -10.23
CA GLY A 60 1.04 -1.00 -10.80
C GLY A 60 2.08 -1.43 -9.77
N PHE A 61 2.07 -0.88 -8.56
CA PHE A 61 2.96 -1.32 -7.48
C PHE A 61 2.64 -2.73 -6.98
N TYR A 62 1.37 -3.12 -6.90
CA TYR A 62 1.01 -4.48 -6.53
C TYR A 62 1.41 -5.50 -7.61
N ALA A 63 1.25 -5.15 -8.89
CA ALA A 63 1.76 -5.95 -9.99
C ALA A 63 3.31 -6.06 -9.97
N GLU A 64 4.02 -4.99 -9.60
CA GLU A 64 5.47 -5.00 -9.37
C GLU A 64 5.82 -5.94 -8.21
N ALA A 65 5.06 -5.92 -7.12
CA ALA A 65 5.28 -6.78 -5.96
C ALA A 65 5.13 -8.27 -6.30
N GLU A 66 4.15 -8.61 -7.13
CA GLU A 66 3.92 -9.98 -7.62
C GLU A 66 4.96 -10.44 -8.64
N LYS A 67 5.62 -9.51 -9.33
CA LYS A 67 6.65 -9.84 -10.33
C LYS A 67 7.93 -10.30 -9.63
N ILE A 68 8.14 -11.61 -9.61
CA ILE A 68 9.38 -12.23 -9.13
C ILE A 68 10.53 -11.87 -10.08
N GLY A 69 11.48 -11.07 -9.60
CA GLY A 69 12.65 -10.62 -10.36
C GLY A 69 13.86 -11.55 -10.19
N GLY A 70 14.94 -11.28 -10.93
CA GLY A 70 16.22 -12.01 -10.82
C GLY A 70 16.81 -12.01 -9.41
N SER A 71 16.59 -10.93 -8.65
CA SER A 71 16.99 -10.81 -7.24
C SER A 71 16.25 -11.78 -6.32
N SER A 72 15.00 -12.15 -6.64
CA SER A 72 14.23 -13.10 -5.84
C SER A 72 14.82 -14.51 -5.89
N TYR A 73 15.50 -14.88 -6.99
CA TYR A 73 16.26 -16.13 -7.05
C TYR A 73 17.47 -16.11 -6.12
N LEU A 74 18.18 -14.99 -6.06
CA LEU A 74 19.30 -14.82 -5.12
C LEU A 74 18.81 -14.81 -3.67
N GLU A 75 17.71 -14.12 -3.37
CA GLU A 75 17.05 -14.16 -2.06
C GLU A 75 16.66 -15.61 -1.70
N GLY A 76 16.11 -16.38 -2.64
CA GLY A 76 15.79 -17.80 -2.44
C GLY A 76 17.02 -18.68 -2.16
N CYS A 77 18.11 -18.51 -2.92
CA CYS A 77 19.36 -19.24 -2.70
C CYS A 77 20.00 -18.87 -1.34
N LEU A 78 20.03 -17.59 -0.98
CA LEU A 78 20.53 -17.10 0.31
C LEU A 78 19.66 -17.61 1.47
N ALA A 79 18.34 -17.61 1.30
CA ALA A 79 17.41 -18.16 2.29
C ALA A 79 17.70 -19.65 2.54
N CYS A 80 17.86 -20.45 1.48
CA CYS A 80 18.24 -21.87 1.63
C CYS A 80 19.62 -22.04 2.29
N ALA A 81 20.63 -21.28 1.86
CA ALA A 81 21.99 -21.36 2.41
C ALA A 81 22.07 -20.97 3.90
N THR A 82 21.13 -20.15 4.36
CA THR A 82 21.07 -19.66 5.74
C THR A 82 19.92 -20.28 6.54
N ALA A 83 19.24 -21.31 6.04
CA ALA A 83 18.05 -21.90 6.66
C ALA A 83 17.01 -20.84 7.10
N TYR A 84 16.78 -19.84 6.25
CA TYR A 84 15.88 -18.70 6.45
C TYR A 84 16.27 -17.73 7.57
N PHE A 85 17.38 -17.94 8.29
CA PHE A 85 17.87 -16.99 9.31
C PHE A 85 18.18 -15.61 8.72
N ILE A 86 18.52 -15.51 7.43
CA ILE A 86 18.74 -14.23 6.76
C ILE A 86 17.51 -13.31 6.79
N PHE A 87 16.29 -13.87 6.86
CA PHE A 87 15.06 -13.07 6.97
C PHE A 87 14.89 -12.39 8.33
N LEU A 88 15.69 -12.73 9.33
CA LEU A 88 15.78 -11.94 10.57
C LEU A 88 16.52 -10.61 10.36
N CYS A 89 17.35 -10.53 9.32
CA CYS A 89 18.23 -9.38 9.05
C CYS A 89 17.96 -8.69 7.71
N MET A 90 17.17 -9.29 6.82
CA MET A 90 16.86 -8.77 5.49
C MET A 90 15.37 -8.83 5.19
N GLU A 91 14.83 -7.72 4.70
CA GLU A 91 13.46 -7.65 4.20
C GLU A 91 13.36 -8.29 2.83
N THR A 92 12.25 -9.00 2.61
CA THR A 92 11.92 -9.62 1.33
C THR A 92 11.63 -8.56 0.26
N HIS A 93 11.76 -8.91 -1.02
CA HIS A 93 11.30 -8.05 -2.11
C HIS A 93 9.87 -7.53 -1.91
N TYR A 94 8.95 -8.42 -1.53
CA TYR A 94 7.54 -8.07 -1.36
C TYR A 94 7.34 -7.02 -0.26
N GLU A 95 8.01 -7.18 0.89
CA GLU A 95 7.96 -6.21 2.00
C GLU A 95 8.50 -4.82 1.59
N LYS A 96 9.58 -4.78 0.80
CA LYS A 96 10.12 -3.51 0.27
C LYS A 96 9.08 -2.79 -0.60
N VAL A 97 8.37 -3.52 -1.46
CA VAL A 97 7.33 -2.93 -2.32
C VAL A 97 6.11 -2.52 -1.49
N LEU A 98 5.70 -3.29 -0.48
CA LEU A 98 4.63 -2.89 0.45
C LEU A 98 4.95 -1.59 1.19
N LYS A 99 6.21 -1.37 1.60
CA LYS A 99 6.63 -0.10 2.18
C LYS A 99 6.52 1.06 1.20
N LYS A 100 6.90 0.86 -0.06
CA LYS A 100 6.74 1.85 -1.15
C LYS A 100 5.26 2.20 -1.34
N ILE A 101 4.37 1.20 -1.33
CA ILE A 101 2.92 1.38 -1.40
C ILE A 101 2.41 2.19 -0.21
N SER A 102 2.79 1.82 1.02
CA SER A 102 2.38 2.54 2.23
C SER A 102 2.81 4.01 2.20
N LYS A 103 4.04 4.28 1.75
CA LYS A 103 4.54 5.65 1.60
C LYS A 103 3.75 6.42 0.55
N TYR A 104 3.47 5.81 -0.60
CA TYR A 104 2.68 6.44 -1.65
C TYR A 104 1.27 6.78 -1.17
N ILE A 105 0.57 5.86 -0.49
CA ILE A 105 -0.77 6.13 0.07
C ILE A 105 -0.73 7.32 1.02
N GLN A 106 0.26 7.38 1.91
CA GLN A 106 0.42 8.51 2.84
C GLN A 106 0.61 9.83 2.06
N GLU A 107 1.50 9.85 1.06
CA GLU A 107 1.75 11.05 0.26
C GLU A 107 0.52 11.50 -0.53
N GLN A 108 -0.26 10.57 -1.09
CA GLN A 108 -1.49 10.93 -1.79
C GLN A 108 -2.56 11.44 -0.80
N ASN A 109 -2.68 10.82 0.37
CA ASN A 109 -3.61 11.29 1.41
C ASN A 109 -3.31 12.72 1.83
N GLU A 110 -2.04 13.11 1.95
CA GLU A 110 -1.64 14.46 2.33
C GLU A 110 -1.78 15.50 1.21
N LYS A 111 -1.57 15.10 -0.05
CA LYS A 111 -1.54 16.04 -1.20
C LYS A 111 -2.86 16.16 -1.95
N ILE A 112 -3.67 15.12 -1.94
CA ILE A 112 -4.84 14.98 -2.81
C ILE A 112 -6.12 14.80 -2.01
N TYR A 113 -6.09 13.99 -0.95
CA TYR A 113 -7.30 13.60 -0.21
C TYR A 113 -7.45 14.29 1.16
N ALA A 114 -6.62 15.30 1.45
CA ALA A 114 -6.61 16.04 2.71
C ALA A 114 -7.78 17.02 2.84
#